data_AF-A0A1C4XLX6-F1
#
_entry.id   AF-A0A1C4XLX6-F1
#
_cell.length_a   1.000
_cell.length_b   1.000
_cell.length_c   1.000
_cell.angle_alpha   90.00
_cell.angle_beta   90.00
_cell.angle_gamma   90.00
#
_symmetry.space_group_name_H-M   'P 1'
#
loop_
_entity.id
_entity.type
_entity.pdbx_description
1 polymer ?
#
loop_
_entity_poly.entity_id
_entity_poly.type
_entity_poly.pdbx_seq_one_letter_code
_entity_poly.pdbx_strand_id
1 'polypeptide(L)'
;MLKLVTIGAYDFDVEPFLQRLRDADVRLLFDVRQRRGVRGPDYAWANSRRLQASLAGAGTAYEHHRELAPTTERRHLQYAEDDRQGVGKRSRRELAAEYIRRYTAEDLRGDAGGSHRPR
;
A
#
# COMPACT_ATOMS: atom_id res chain seq x y z
N MET A 1 -16.77 -7.77 14.51
CA MET A 1 -16.32 -8.26 13.18
C MET A 1 -15.13 -7.41 12.75
N LEU A 2 -14.05 -8.01 12.26
CA LEU A 2 -12.90 -7.27 11.74
C LEU A 2 -13.28 -6.62 10.40
N LYS A 3 -13.01 -5.32 10.26
CA LYS A 3 -13.25 -4.56 9.02
C LYS A 3 -11.92 -4.19 8.40
N LEU A 4 -11.71 -4.59 7.14
CA LEU A 4 -10.56 -4.18 6.35
C LEU A 4 -11.01 -3.13 5.33
N VAL A 5 -10.23 -2.07 5.20
CA VAL A 5 -10.41 -1.03 4.19
C VAL A 5 -9.10 -0.79 3.47
N THR A 6 -9.17 -0.29 2.24
CA THR A 6 -8.00 0.09 1.46
C THR A 6 -7.96 1.60 1.29
N ILE A 7 -6.75 2.16 1.27
CA ILE A 7 -6.54 3.59 1.05
C ILE A 7 -5.25 3.79 0.25
N GLY A 8 -5.28 4.75 -0.66
CA GLY A 8 -4.11 5.20 -1.42
C GLY A 8 -3.71 6.62 -1.01
N ALA A 9 -2.46 6.98 -1.27
CA ALA A 9 -1.97 8.34 -1.03
C ALA A 9 -2.17 9.28 -2.23
N TYR A 10 -2.59 8.76 -3.39
CA TYR A 10 -2.79 9.57 -4.60
C TYR A 10 -3.98 10.53 -4.40
N ASP A 11 -3.84 11.77 -4.87
CA ASP A 11 -4.82 12.86 -4.68
C ASP A 11 -5.16 13.22 -3.22
N PHE A 12 -4.27 12.85 -2.28
CA PHE A 12 -4.42 13.18 -0.87
C PHE A 12 -3.30 14.11 -0.37
N ASP A 13 -3.71 15.07 0.47
CA ASP A 13 -2.86 15.68 1.49
C ASP A 13 -2.97 14.90 2.81
N VAL A 14 -2.06 15.19 3.75
CA VAL A 14 -2.00 14.50 5.04
C VAL A 14 -3.28 14.64 5.86
N GLU A 15 -3.87 15.84 5.95
CA GLU A 15 -5.05 16.06 6.79
C GLU A 15 -6.31 15.33 6.28
N PRO A 16 -6.70 15.45 4.99
CA PRO A 16 -7.80 14.66 4.44
C PRO A 16 -7.54 13.15 4.52
N PHE A 17 -6.28 12.71 4.38
CA PHE A 17 -5.92 11.29 4.53
C PHE A 17 -6.20 10.80 5.96
N LEU A 18 -5.73 11.52 6.98
CA LEU A 18 -5.98 11.19 8.38
C LEU A 18 -7.47 11.26 8.73
N GLN A 19 -8.20 12.23 8.17
CA GLN A 19 -9.65 12.33 8.37
C GLN A 19 -10.36 11.09 7.83
N ARG A 20 -10.00 10.62 6.63
CA ARG A 20 -10.58 9.39 6.06
C ARG A 20 -10.32 8.16 6.92
N LEU A 21 -9.14 8.06 7.55
CA LEU A 21 -8.85 6.98 8.50
C LEU A 21 -9.75 7.07 9.73
N ARG A 22 -9.92 8.27 10.30
CA ARG A 22 -10.80 8.51 11.46
C ARG A 22 -12.26 8.19 11.14
N ASP A 23 -12.78 8.68 10.02
CA ASP A 23 -14.16 8.45 9.59
C ASP A 23 -14.47 6.95 9.38
N ALA A 24 -13.45 6.18 8.99
CA ALA A 24 -13.55 4.74 8.81
C ALA A 24 -13.25 3.93 10.09
N ASP A 25 -12.99 4.60 11.21
CA ASP A 25 -12.54 4.02 12.50
C ASP A 25 -11.32 3.10 12.35
N VAL A 26 -10.35 3.53 11.54
CA VAL A 26 -9.10 2.79 11.35
C VAL A 26 -8.21 3.00 12.57
N ARG A 27 -7.91 1.89 13.27
CA ARG A 27 -7.02 1.88 14.45
C ARG A 27 -5.60 1.42 14.12
N LEU A 28 -5.41 0.74 13.00
CA LEU A 28 -4.14 0.17 12.54
C LEU A 28 -4.04 0.30 11.01
N LEU A 29 -2.92 0.87 10.54
CA LEU A 29 -2.59 0.95 9.13
C LEU A 29 -1.44 -0.03 8.81
N PHE A 30 -1.72 -0.96 7.89
CA PHE A 30 -0.71 -1.84 7.31
C PHE A 30 -0.12 -1.20 6.04
N ASP A 31 1.16 -0.86 6.08
CA ASP A 31 1.89 -0.40 4.91
C ASP A 31 2.48 -1.61 4.18
N VAL A 32 2.03 -1.84 2.94
CA VAL A 32 2.51 -2.93 2.08
C VAL A 32 3.38 -2.42 0.92
N ARG A 33 3.92 -1.19 1.05
CA ARG A 33 4.74 -0.58 0.00
C ARG A 33 6.16 -1.14 0.03
N GLN A 34 6.62 -1.59 -1.13
CA GLN A 34 8.06 -1.85 -1.32
C GLN A 34 8.87 -0.55 -1.36
N ARG A 35 8.31 0.49 -1.97
CA ARG A 35 8.85 1.85 -2.11
C ARG A 35 7.71 2.83 -2.35
N ARG A 36 7.95 4.12 -2.13
CA ARG A 36 6.95 5.16 -2.44
C ARG A 36 6.57 5.14 -3.93
N GLY A 37 5.27 4.99 -4.21
CA GLY A 37 4.69 5.06 -5.55
C GLY A 37 4.49 6.48 -6.08
N VAL A 38 4.47 7.46 -5.18
CA VAL A 38 4.36 8.91 -5.43
C VAL A 38 5.58 9.64 -4.84
N ARG A 39 5.98 10.75 -5.47
CA ARG A 39 7.18 11.54 -5.11
C ARG A 39 6.90 13.02 -5.34
N GLY A 40 7.74 13.88 -4.78
CA GLY A 40 7.59 15.33 -4.86
C GLY A 40 7.21 15.96 -3.50
N PRO A 41 7.22 17.29 -3.42
CA PRO A 41 6.89 18.03 -2.20
C PRO A 41 5.47 17.71 -1.69
N ASP A 42 4.49 17.63 -2.59
CA ASP A 42 3.08 17.36 -2.27
C ASP A 42 2.89 15.99 -1.61
N TYR A 43 3.77 15.03 -1.92
CA TYR A 43 3.75 13.68 -1.37
C TYR A 43 4.82 13.45 -0.29
N ALA A 44 5.45 14.51 0.22
CA ALA A 44 6.50 14.37 1.21
C ALA A 44 5.96 13.77 2.52
N TRP A 45 4.70 14.05 2.87
CA TRP A 45 4.00 13.47 4.03
C TRP A 45 3.90 11.94 3.96
N ALA A 46 3.78 11.38 2.76
CA ALA A 46 3.66 9.93 2.54
C ALA A 46 4.99 9.17 2.74
N ASN A 47 6.09 9.87 3.07
CA ASN A 47 7.31 9.21 3.57
C ASN A 47 6.99 8.41 4.83
N SER A 48 7.48 7.17 4.92
CA SER A 48 7.16 6.27 6.05
C SER A 48 7.40 6.91 7.42
N ARG A 49 8.50 7.64 7.63
CA ARG A 49 8.79 8.29 8.92
C ARG A 49 7.81 9.41 9.24
N ARG A 50 7.45 10.23 8.25
CA ARG A 50 6.50 11.34 8.43
C ARG A 50 5.08 10.82 8.62
N LEU A 51 4.69 9.83 7.83
CA LEU A 51 3.42 9.14 7.96
C LEU A 51 3.26 8.51 9.35
N GLN A 52 4.26 7.78 9.84
CA GLN A 52 4.24 7.20 11.19
C GLN A 52 4.04 8.27 12.27
N ALA A 53 4.75 9.41 12.18
CA ALA A 53 4.58 10.50 13.14
C ALA A 53 3.16 11.08 13.10
N SER A 54 2.60 11.31 11.91
CA SER A 54 1.22 11.80 11.74
C SER A 54 0.18 10.81 12.26
N LEU A 55 0.35 9.51 11.99
CA LEU A 55 -0.56 8.45 12.47
C LEU A 55 -0.51 8.32 14.00
N ALA A 56 0.68 8.36 14.59
CA ALA A 56 0.85 8.34 16.04
C ALA A 56 0.15 9.55 16.70
N GLY A 57 0.29 10.75 16.13
CA GLY A 57 -0.43 11.94 16.57
C GLY A 57 -1.95 11.82 16.47
N ALA A 58 -2.45 11.02 15.52
CA ALA A 58 -3.86 10.73 15.34
C ALA A 58 -4.36 9.47 16.09
N GLY A 59 -3.51 8.82 16.89
CA GLY A 59 -3.87 7.60 17.63
C GLY A 59 -4.08 6.36 16.75
N THR A 60 -3.50 6.33 15.55
CA THR A 60 -3.54 5.18 14.63
C THR A 60 -2.20 4.45 14.66
N ALA A 61 -2.23 3.15 14.95
CA ALA A 61 -1.04 2.30 14.91
C ALA A 61 -0.56 2.08 13.47
N TYR A 62 0.72 1.72 13.31
CA TYR A 62 1.34 1.51 12.02
C TYR A 62 2.22 0.26 12.04
N GLU A 63 2.07 -0.58 11.02
CA GLU A 63 2.92 -1.75 10.79
C GLU A 63 3.36 -1.78 9.32
N HIS A 64 4.63 -2.10 9.07
CA HIS A 64 5.17 -2.22 7.71
C HIS A 64 5.38 -3.69 7.36
N HIS A 65 4.57 -4.19 6.43
CA HIS A 65 4.64 -5.55 5.91
C HIS A 65 5.23 -5.55 4.51
N ARG A 66 6.56 -5.47 4.44
CA ARG A 66 7.28 -5.45 3.16
C ARG A 66 7.17 -6.79 2.42
N GLU A 67 6.97 -7.87 3.14
CA GLU A 67 6.72 -9.23 2.63
C GLU A 67 5.43 -9.33 1.81
N LEU A 68 4.44 -8.47 2.08
CA LEU A 68 3.19 -8.40 1.31
C LEU A 68 3.31 -7.47 0.09
N ALA A 69 4.47 -6.84 -0.12
CA ALA A 69 4.67 -5.93 -1.23
C ALA A 69 4.95 -6.70 -2.53
N PRO A 70 4.31 -6.35 -3.65
CA PRO A 70 4.54 -7.03 -4.91
C PRO A 70 6.00 -6.91 -5.36
N THR A 71 6.58 -8.03 -5.79
CA THR A 71 7.95 -8.08 -6.30
C THR A 71 8.10 -7.27 -7.59
N THR A 72 9.35 -7.01 -7.98
CA THR A 72 9.64 -6.34 -9.26
C THR A 72 9.13 -7.16 -10.45
N GLU A 73 9.31 -8.48 -10.41
CA GLU A 73 8.81 -9.39 -11.45
C GLU A 73 7.29 -9.29 -11.61
N ARG A 74 6.54 -9.27 -10.50
CA ARG A 74 5.09 -9.08 -10.58
C ARG A 74 4.72 -7.75 -11.22
N ARG A 75 5.42 -6.67 -10.91
CA ARG A 75 5.17 -5.39 -11.58
C ARG A 75 5.43 -5.44 -13.07
N HIS A 76 6.41 -6.22 -13.53
CA HIS A 76 6.67 -6.39 -14.97
C HIS A 76 5.54 -7.14 -15.68
N LEU A 77 4.89 -8.11 -15.04
CA LEU A 77 3.69 -8.77 -15.60
C LEU A 77 2.59 -7.75 -15.89
N GLN A 78 2.38 -6.80 -14.97
CA GLN A 78 1.42 -5.73 -15.18
C GLN A 78 1.85 -4.78 -16.30
N TYR A 79 3.13 -4.43 -16.38
CA TYR A 79 3.61 -3.52 -17.43
C TYR A 79 3.50 -4.16 -18.82
N ALA A 80 3.80 -5.44 -18.96
CA ALA A 80 3.63 -6.16 -20.22
C ALA A 80 2.16 -6.17 -20.67
N GLU A 81 1.22 -6.35 -19.74
CA GLU A 81 -0.21 -6.28 -20.06
C GLU A 81 -0.67 -4.86 -20.42
N ASP A 82 -0.22 -3.85 -19.66
CA ASP A 82 -0.48 -2.45 -19.96
C ASP A 82 0.00 -2.08 -21.37
N ASP A 83 1.24 -2.48 -21.72
CA ASP A 83 1.83 -2.23 -23.04
C ASP A 83 1.03 -2.95 -24.15
N ARG A 84 0.60 -4.19 -23.91
CA ARG A 84 -0.25 -4.96 -24.84
C ARG A 84 -1.60 -4.29 -25.11
N GLN A 85 -2.16 -3.63 -24.09
CA GLN A 85 -3.44 -2.92 -24.19
C GLN A 85 -3.27 -1.46 -24.63
N GLY A 86 -2.03 -0.95 -24.74
CA GLY A 86 -1.76 0.47 -25.00
C GLY A 86 -2.25 1.40 -23.89
N VAL A 87 -2.32 0.91 -22.64
CA VAL A 87 -2.85 1.67 -21.50
C VAL A 87 -1.71 2.13 -20.60
N GLY A 88 -1.63 3.45 -20.36
CA GLY A 88 -0.69 4.00 -19.41
C GLY A 88 -1.11 3.73 -17.95
N LYS A 89 -0.13 3.69 -17.04
CA LYS A 89 -0.34 3.45 -15.61
C LYS A 89 -1.43 4.34 -14.97
N ARG A 90 -1.60 5.59 -15.43
CA ARG A 90 -2.60 6.54 -14.90
C ARG A 90 -4.01 6.29 -15.43
N SER A 91 -4.15 5.70 -16.61
CA SER A 91 -5.43 5.37 -17.22
C SER A 91 -5.86 3.92 -16.95
N ARG A 92 -4.98 3.11 -16.36
CA ARG A 92 -5.27 1.73 -15.95
C ARG A 92 -6.42 1.68 -14.93
N ARG A 93 -7.46 0.93 -15.26
CA ARG A 93 -8.62 0.69 -14.38
C ARG A 93 -8.57 -0.65 -13.68
N GLU A 94 -7.90 -1.63 -14.26
CA GLU A 94 -7.87 -3.01 -13.78
C GLU A 94 -6.43 -3.54 -13.75
N LEU A 95 -6.17 -4.47 -12.83
CA LEU A 95 -4.91 -5.21 -12.80
C LEU A 95 -4.98 -6.39 -13.76
N ALA A 96 -3.84 -6.78 -14.32
CA ALA A 96 -3.72 -7.94 -15.17
C ALA A 96 -4.16 -9.20 -14.41
N ALA A 97 -4.94 -10.07 -15.05
CA ALA A 97 -5.43 -11.30 -14.41
C ALA A 97 -4.29 -12.16 -13.84
N GLU A 98 -3.17 -12.25 -14.56
CA GLU A 98 -1.99 -12.97 -14.10
C GLU A 98 -1.31 -12.31 -12.89
N TYR A 99 -1.30 -10.97 -12.83
CA TYR A 99 -0.81 -10.24 -11.66
C TYR A 99 -1.64 -10.60 -10.43
N ILE A 100 -2.97 -10.56 -10.54
CA ILE A 100 -3.88 -10.88 -9.44
C ILE A 100 -3.66 -12.32 -8.97
N ARG A 101 -3.65 -13.29 -9.90
CA ARG A 101 -3.45 -14.70 -9.57
C ARG A 101 -2.17 -14.94 -8.77
N ARG A 102 -1.03 -14.43 -9.23
CA ARG A 102 0.26 -14.62 -8.54
C ARG A 102 0.32 -13.89 -7.22
N TYR A 103 -0.18 -12.66 -7.15
CA TYR A 103 -0.22 -11.89 -5.90
C TYR A 103 -1.00 -12.65 -4.82
N THR A 104 -2.19 -13.16 -5.16
CA THR A 104 -3.03 -13.88 -4.21
C THR A 104 -2.49 -15.27 -3.86
N ALA A 105 -1.82 -15.96 -4.78
CA ALA A 105 -1.27 -17.29 -4.53
C ALA A 105 0.05 -17.28 -3.75
N GLU A 106 0.88 -16.27 -3.95
CA GLU A 106 2.28 -16.28 -3.50
C GLU A 106 2.58 -15.24 -2.41
N ASP A 107 2.05 -14.01 -2.52
CA ASP A 107 2.32 -12.97 -1.52
C ASP A 107 1.36 -13.03 -0.34
N LEU A 108 0.07 -13.14 -0.62
CA LEU A 108 -0.95 -13.09 0.41
C LEU A 108 -1.01 -14.37 1.26
N ARG A 109 -0.40 -15.47 0.81
CA ARG A 109 -0.38 -16.73 1.55
C ARG A 109 0.68 -16.79 2.65
N GLY A 110 1.52 -15.75 2.77
CA GLY A 110 2.59 -15.56 3.75
C GLY A 110 2.87 -16.73 4.68
N ASP A 111 3.96 -17.47 4.44
CA ASP A 111 4.59 -18.23 5.51
C ASP A 111 5.04 -17.23 6.59
N ALA A 112 4.37 -17.26 7.74
CA ALA A 112 4.63 -16.41 8.89
C ALA A 112 5.99 -16.73 9.54
N GLY A 113 7.09 -16.38 8.86
CA GLY A 113 8.47 -16.61 9.29
C GLY A 113 9.18 -15.36 9.81
N GLY A 114 8.45 -14.29 10.16
CA GLY A 114 9.02 -13.04 10.66
C GLY A 114 8.85 -12.91 12.17
N SER A 115 9.78 -13.47 12.95
CA SER A 115 9.84 -13.31 14.40
C SER A 115 9.99 -11.83 14.80
N HIS A 116 8.90 -11.18 15.21
CA HIS A 116 8.97 -9.93 15.98
C HIS A 116 8.96 -10.28 17.48
N ARG A 117 10.14 -10.37 18.10
CA ARG A 117 10.27 -10.23 19.56
C ARG A 117 10.45 -8.74 19.86
N PRO A 118 9.57 -8.09 20.65
CA PRO A 118 9.86 -6.77 21.16
C PRO A 118 10.96 -6.86 22.22
N ARG A 119 11.86 -5.87 22.21
CA ARG A 119 12.72 -5.56 23.36
C ARG A 119 11.97 -4.67 24.32
#